data_AF-A0A499UPJ5-F1
#
_entry.id   AF-A0A499UPJ5-F1
#
_cell.length_a   1.000
_cell.length_b   1.000
_cell.length_c   1.000
_cell.angle_alpha   90.00
_cell.angle_beta   90.00
_cell.angle_gamma   90.00
#
_symmetry.space_group_name_H-M   'P 1'
#
loop_
_entity.id
_entity.type
_entity.pdbx_description
1 polymer ?
#
loop_
_entity_poly.entity_id
_entity_poly.type
_entity_poly.pdbx_seq_one_letter_code
_entity_poly.pdbx_strand_id
1 'polypeptide(L)'
;MLTTPQVRAAVAHSLEAEDEYDPFAEEGEALGAALDADTLADTVLGLVQQARLAPGDEPWLAALALPDEDGELAPAGELVLPGSAFEQVMREGELAACDAELAERWGEQPLAAVGVLAGFTLVRATDVVLDPDELEPREGDFTEPDDVGVLDAVDVWCEDVLDRLPQTPVPPVATEIVAVRDLDLVDDDAWPRALAMLAQPPLRDALTAPVRVLLPDGTTETVRSYTAWWLRGHPVLDGRRPAGLRAAGGDPLLAGLYEAVDAAGFEDEQVLRALGVRTSVAALLDEPGGAAELLARLADPDREVTPAQLHAVYGQLADLEPEQVTLPDDVRAIVDGEPTVVEAGEALVADAPDLMPLAEADGRALLPVRPTRAAELAELFQVRRLSEAYPARVTSQGDPHEVPEAVRELLPGAPLSYIEHEELLIEGEDELDWRYVDGTLHASTVEGVAAGLAWAAGHWSRRFEVAALLEDLTRTEELARARWFD
;
A
#
# COMPACT_ATOMS: atom_id res chain seq x y z
N MET A 1 -27.76 -18.58 -31.95
CA MET A 1 -27.37 -19.92 -32.43
C MET A 1 -26.18 -20.45 -31.67
N LEU A 2 -25.15 -19.64 -31.39
CA LEU A 2 -24.02 -20.03 -30.55
C LEU A 2 -24.39 -20.49 -29.12
N THR A 3 -25.37 -19.82 -28.49
CA THR A 3 -25.77 -20.10 -27.09
C THR A 3 -26.78 -21.23 -26.92
N THR A 4 -27.00 -22.07 -27.94
CA THR A 4 -27.93 -23.19 -27.79
C THR A 4 -27.30 -24.29 -26.93
N PRO A 5 -28.09 -25.02 -26.12
CA PRO A 5 -27.57 -26.12 -25.30
C PRO A 5 -26.82 -27.18 -26.10
N GLN A 6 -27.20 -27.39 -27.37
CA GLN A 6 -26.55 -28.34 -28.27
C GLN A 6 -25.11 -27.93 -28.62
N VAL A 7 -24.87 -26.63 -28.88
CA VAL A 7 -23.51 -26.14 -29.18
C VAL A 7 -22.64 -26.22 -27.92
N ARG A 8 -23.20 -25.86 -26.75
CA ARG A 8 -22.48 -25.97 -25.48
C ARG A 8 -22.07 -27.40 -25.16
N ALA A 9 -22.96 -28.37 -25.36
CA ALA A 9 -22.65 -29.78 -25.17
C ALA A 9 -21.58 -30.27 -26.19
N ALA A 10 -21.70 -29.88 -27.45
CA ALA A 10 -20.72 -30.26 -28.48
C ALA A 10 -19.32 -29.73 -28.16
N VAL A 11 -19.20 -28.49 -27.68
CA VAL A 11 -17.92 -27.89 -27.26
C VAL A 11 -17.35 -28.60 -26.03
N ALA A 12 -18.17 -28.85 -25.00
CA ALA A 12 -17.70 -29.53 -23.79
C ALA A 12 -17.17 -30.95 -24.04
N HIS A 13 -17.72 -31.66 -25.03
CA HIS A 13 -17.30 -33.02 -25.40
C HIS A 13 -16.37 -33.05 -26.62
N SER A 14 -15.81 -31.90 -27.04
CA SER A 14 -15.04 -31.81 -28.29
C SER A 14 -13.69 -32.53 -28.23
N LEU A 15 -13.10 -32.69 -27.04
CA LEU A 15 -11.87 -33.46 -26.82
C LEU A 15 -12.13 -34.98 -26.89
N GLU A 16 -13.27 -35.44 -26.38
CA GLU A 16 -13.66 -36.87 -26.37
C GLU A 16 -13.98 -37.42 -27.78
N ALA A 17 -14.20 -36.53 -28.76
CA ALA A 17 -14.57 -36.91 -30.13
C ALA A 17 -13.47 -37.67 -30.89
N GLU A 18 -12.22 -37.67 -30.40
CA GLU A 18 -11.12 -38.46 -30.98
C GLU A 18 -11.25 -39.97 -30.67
N ASP A 19 -11.83 -40.32 -29.52
CA ASP A 19 -11.94 -41.72 -29.05
C ASP A 19 -13.04 -42.54 -29.75
N GLU A 20 -13.93 -41.89 -30.50
CA GLU A 20 -15.06 -42.52 -31.19
C GLU A 20 -14.73 -43.00 -32.62
N TYR A 21 -13.45 -43.26 -32.93
CA TYR A 21 -13.09 -43.99 -34.14
C TYR A 21 -13.36 -45.49 -33.96
N ASP A 22 -14.61 -45.92 -34.15
CA ASP A 22 -14.97 -47.34 -34.29
C ASP A 22 -14.72 -47.82 -35.74
N PRO A 23 -13.66 -48.61 -36.01
CA PRO A 23 -13.38 -49.13 -37.35
C PRO A 23 -14.43 -50.14 -37.86
N PHE A 24 -15.45 -50.46 -37.06
CA PHE A 24 -16.54 -51.39 -37.41
C PHE A 24 -17.92 -50.73 -37.54
N ALA A 25 -18.04 -49.40 -37.44
CA ALA A 25 -19.31 -48.72 -37.66
C ALA A 25 -19.77 -48.88 -39.13
N GLU A 26 -20.88 -49.59 -39.36
CA GLU A 26 -21.46 -49.76 -40.70
C GLU A 26 -22.01 -48.43 -41.24
N GLU A 27 -21.66 -48.11 -42.49
CA GLU A 27 -22.21 -46.99 -43.27
C GLU A 27 -23.75 -47.07 -43.34
N GLY A 28 -24.48 -46.48 -42.40
CA GLY A 28 -25.94 -46.41 -42.55
C GLY A 28 -26.80 -45.97 -41.37
N GLU A 29 -26.33 -45.99 -40.12
CA GLU A 29 -27.17 -45.65 -38.95
C GLU A 29 -26.55 -44.57 -38.04
N ALA A 30 -26.31 -43.37 -38.57
CA ALA A 30 -26.02 -42.18 -37.76
C ALA A 30 -27.09 -41.11 -37.99
N LEU A 31 -28.26 -41.28 -37.35
CA LEU A 31 -29.27 -40.22 -37.26
C LEU A 31 -28.85 -39.27 -36.13
N GLY A 32 -27.87 -38.40 -36.41
CA GLY A 32 -27.34 -37.39 -35.48
C GLY A 32 -25.83 -37.45 -35.25
N ALA A 33 -25.02 -37.65 -36.29
CA ALA A 33 -23.56 -37.68 -36.18
C ALA A 33 -23.05 -36.39 -35.52
N ALA A 34 -22.31 -36.51 -34.42
CA ALA A 34 -21.48 -35.44 -33.90
C ALA A 34 -20.54 -34.97 -35.02
N LEU A 35 -20.32 -33.66 -35.12
CA LEU A 35 -19.29 -33.12 -36.02
C LEU A 35 -17.94 -33.65 -35.52
N ASP A 36 -17.04 -34.01 -36.44
CA ASP A 36 -15.63 -34.19 -36.08
C ASP A 36 -15.05 -32.88 -35.49
N ALA A 37 -13.97 -32.99 -34.70
CA ALA A 37 -13.40 -31.88 -33.95
C ALA A 37 -13.04 -30.69 -34.85
N ASP A 38 -12.42 -30.93 -36.01
CA ASP A 38 -12.06 -29.90 -36.98
C ASP A 38 -13.29 -29.15 -37.52
N THR A 39 -14.33 -29.88 -37.92
CA THR A 39 -15.56 -29.28 -38.46
C THR A 39 -16.30 -28.51 -37.37
N LEU A 40 -16.28 -29.00 -36.13
CA LEU A 40 -16.84 -28.29 -34.98
C LEU A 40 -16.07 -26.99 -34.71
N ALA A 41 -14.74 -27.04 -34.66
CA ALA A 41 -13.87 -25.89 -34.46
C ALA A 41 -14.11 -24.82 -35.53
N ASP A 42 -14.08 -25.19 -36.82
CA ASP A 42 -14.33 -24.27 -37.94
C ASP A 42 -15.74 -23.63 -37.84
N THR A 43 -16.73 -24.41 -37.43
CA THR A 43 -18.10 -23.93 -37.26
C THR A 43 -18.22 -22.94 -36.10
N VAL A 44 -17.65 -23.28 -34.94
CA VAL A 44 -17.69 -22.43 -33.74
C VAL A 44 -16.92 -21.12 -33.99
N LEU A 45 -15.70 -21.20 -34.51
CA LEU A 45 -14.89 -20.03 -34.87
C LEU A 45 -15.60 -19.13 -35.89
N GLY A 46 -16.28 -19.73 -36.88
CA GLY A 46 -17.11 -19.00 -37.84
C GLY A 46 -18.28 -18.26 -37.18
N LEU A 47 -18.95 -18.89 -36.23
CA LEU A 47 -20.04 -18.27 -35.47
C LEU A 47 -19.54 -17.15 -34.55
N VAL A 48 -18.42 -17.36 -33.87
CA VAL A 48 -17.74 -16.39 -33.00
C VAL A 48 -17.35 -15.14 -33.79
N GLN A 49 -16.73 -15.32 -34.95
CA GLN A 49 -16.34 -14.23 -35.85
C GLN A 49 -17.57 -13.45 -36.36
N GLN A 50 -18.64 -14.15 -36.75
CA GLN A 50 -19.88 -13.52 -37.20
C GLN A 50 -20.59 -12.74 -36.07
N ALA A 51 -20.55 -13.27 -34.86
CA ALA A 51 -21.10 -12.63 -33.66
C ALA A 51 -20.23 -11.49 -33.13
N ARG A 52 -18.94 -11.44 -33.53
CA ARG A 52 -17.93 -10.48 -33.06
C ARG A 52 -17.74 -10.51 -31.54
N LEU A 53 -17.67 -11.70 -30.97
CA LEU A 53 -17.45 -11.85 -29.53
C LEU A 53 -16.09 -11.30 -29.13
N ALA A 54 -16.04 -10.59 -28.02
CA ALA A 54 -14.79 -10.26 -27.36
C ALA A 54 -14.30 -11.46 -26.52
N PRO A 55 -12.98 -11.56 -26.25
CA PRO A 55 -12.46 -12.47 -25.23
C PRO A 55 -13.22 -12.32 -23.91
N GLY A 56 -13.70 -13.45 -23.38
CA GLY A 56 -14.47 -13.51 -22.14
C GLY A 56 -15.98 -13.26 -22.25
N ASP A 57 -16.53 -12.97 -23.44
CA ASP A 57 -17.99 -12.84 -23.63
C ASP A 57 -18.73 -14.16 -23.36
N GLU A 58 -18.13 -15.29 -23.79
CA GLU A 58 -18.67 -16.65 -23.60
C GLU A 58 -17.56 -17.59 -23.09
N PRO A 59 -17.20 -17.52 -21.80
CA PRO A 59 -15.99 -18.18 -21.26
C PRO A 59 -15.96 -19.71 -21.40
N TRP A 60 -17.13 -20.36 -21.48
CA TRP A 60 -17.25 -21.81 -21.68
C TRP A 60 -16.71 -22.29 -23.04
N LEU A 61 -16.45 -21.38 -23.99
CA LEU A 61 -15.82 -21.72 -25.26
C LEU A 61 -14.36 -22.19 -25.11
N ALA A 62 -13.72 -21.92 -23.96
CA ALA A 62 -12.37 -22.38 -23.63
C ALA A 62 -12.20 -23.91 -23.70
N ALA A 63 -13.30 -24.66 -23.57
CA ALA A 63 -13.31 -26.12 -23.70
C ALA A 63 -13.20 -26.62 -25.16
N LEU A 64 -13.29 -25.73 -26.16
CA LEU A 64 -13.25 -26.13 -27.57
C LEU A 64 -11.88 -26.76 -27.88
N ALA A 65 -11.89 -28.02 -28.28
CA ALA A 65 -10.72 -28.73 -28.77
C ALA A 65 -10.19 -28.05 -30.04
N LEU A 66 -8.94 -27.61 -29.99
CA LEU A 66 -8.20 -27.07 -31.12
C LEU A 66 -6.86 -27.81 -31.24
N PRO A 67 -6.31 -27.95 -32.46
CA PRO A 67 -4.98 -28.50 -32.63
C PRO A 67 -3.92 -27.54 -32.07
N ASP A 68 -2.95 -28.11 -31.36
CA ASP A 68 -1.72 -27.46 -30.95
C ASP A 68 -0.66 -27.48 -32.07
N GLU A 69 0.56 -27.05 -31.77
CA GLU A 69 1.68 -26.98 -32.71
C GLU A 69 2.18 -28.35 -33.21
N ASP A 70 1.87 -29.44 -32.50
CA ASP A 70 2.16 -30.81 -32.89
C ASP A 70 0.95 -31.49 -33.57
N GLY A 71 -0.20 -30.81 -33.59
CA GLY A 71 -1.46 -31.29 -34.15
C GLY A 71 -2.28 -32.15 -33.19
N GLU A 72 -1.90 -32.20 -31.90
CA GLU A 72 -2.67 -32.84 -30.85
C GLU A 72 -3.82 -31.93 -30.39
N LEU A 73 -4.97 -32.51 -30.05
CA LEU A 73 -6.13 -31.71 -29.62
C LEU A 73 -5.97 -31.31 -28.15
N ALA A 74 -6.07 -30.00 -27.91
CA ALA A 74 -6.07 -29.42 -26.57
C ALA A 74 -7.24 -28.43 -26.40
N PRO A 75 -7.72 -28.18 -25.18
CA PRO A 75 -8.70 -27.14 -24.94
C PRO A 75 -8.15 -25.77 -25.40
N ALA A 76 -8.97 -24.98 -26.09
CA ALA A 76 -8.60 -23.65 -26.55
C ALA A 76 -8.07 -22.75 -25.41
N GLY A 77 -8.63 -22.87 -24.21
CA GLY A 77 -8.19 -22.13 -23.01
C GLY A 77 -6.80 -22.47 -22.50
N GLU A 78 -6.18 -23.53 -23.00
CA GLU A 78 -4.87 -24.04 -22.59
C GLU A 78 -3.81 -23.85 -23.68
N LEU A 79 -4.20 -23.26 -24.81
CA LEU A 79 -3.30 -22.94 -25.93
C LEU A 79 -2.89 -21.48 -25.92
N VAL A 80 -1.63 -21.22 -26.26
CA VAL A 80 -1.11 -19.86 -26.45
C VAL A 80 -1.20 -19.47 -27.91
N LEU A 81 -1.61 -18.24 -28.19
CA LEU A 81 -1.66 -17.73 -29.56
C LEU A 81 -0.22 -17.37 -30.03
N PRO A 82 0.27 -17.96 -31.14
CA PRO A 82 1.59 -17.62 -31.67
C PRO A 82 1.73 -16.14 -32.03
N GLY A 83 2.86 -15.54 -31.65
CA GLY A 83 3.20 -14.13 -31.85
C GLY A 83 2.45 -13.14 -30.94
N SER A 84 1.61 -13.63 -30.02
CA SER A 84 0.77 -12.78 -29.16
C SER A 84 1.58 -12.01 -28.10
N ALA A 85 0.91 -11.08 -27.42
CA ALA A 85 1.54 -10.34 -26.33
C ALA A 85 1.85 -11.25 -25.13
N PHE A 86 1.01 -12.25 -24.87
CA PHE A 86 1.20 -13.24 -23.81
C PHE A 86 2.37 -14.18 -24.09
N GLU A 87 2.45 -14.74 -25.30
CA GLU A 87 3.60 -15.60 -25.70
C GLU A 87 4.94 -14.88 -25.50
N GLN A 88 4.99 -13.58 -25.79
CA GLN A 88 6.22 -12.77 -25.64
C GLN A 88 6.63 -12.47 -24.20
N VAL A 89 5.79 -12.77 -23.20
CA VAL A 89 6.13 -12.62 -21.77
C VAL A 89 6.20 -13.94 -21.02
N MET A 90 5.61 -15.00 -21.57
CA MET A 90 5.66 -16.34 -21.01
C MET A 90 7.05 -16.96 -21.17
N ARG A 91 7.48 -17.79 -20.22
CA ARG A 91 8.65 -18.65 -20.38
C ARG A 91 8.43 -19.62 -21.54
N GLU A 92 9.48 -19.84 -22.33
CA GLU A 92 9.41 -20.72 -23.51
C GLU A 92 9.05 -22.16 -23.10
N GLY A 93 8.01 -22.72 -23.75
CA GLY A 93 7.59 -24.12 -23.56
C GLY A 93 6.73 -24.41 -22.34
N GLU A 94 6.22 -23.40 -21.62
CA GLU A 94 5.30 -23.63 -20.49
C GLU A 94 3.90 -24.08 -20.96
N LEU A 95 3.44 -23.59 -22.12
CA LEU A 95 2.16 -23.95 -22.73
C LEU A 95 2.36 -24.23 -24.22
N ALA A 96 1.56 -25.16 -24.76
CA ALA A 96 1.57 -25.47 -26.19
C ALA A 96 1.01 -24.29 -27.00
N ALA A 97 1.64 -24.02 -28.14
CA ALA A 97 1.14 -23.01 -29.06
C ALA A 97 -0.05 -23.55 -29.86
N CYS A 98 -1.03 -22.70 -30.18
CA CYS A 98 -2.09 -23.04 -31.11
C CYS A 98 -1.52 -23.26 -32.51
N ASP A 99 -2.05 -24.25 -33.25
CA ASP A 99 -1.61 -24.57 -34.61
C ASP A 99 -1.43 -23.31 -35.48
N ALA A 100 -0.27 -23.21 -36.13
CA ALA A 100 0.12 -22.02 -36.87
C ALA A 100 -0.76 -21.79 -38.12
N GLU A 101 -1.22 -22.86 -38.79
CA GLU A 101 -2.10 -22.75 -39.96
C GLU A 101 -3.50 -22.25 -39.55
N LEU A 102 -4.02 -22.76 -38.43
CA LEU A 102 -5.27 -22.30 -37.81
C LEU A 102 -5.16 -20.83 -37.37
N ALA A 103 -4.06 -20.45 -36.73
CA ALA A 103 -3.77 -19.08 -36.31
C ALA A 103 -3.70 -18.10 -37.50
N GLU A 104 -3.02 -18.48 -38.59
CA GLU A 104 -2.96 -17.67 -39.81
C GLU A 104 -4.36 -17.52 -40.47
N ARG A 105 -5.15 -18.59 -40.47
CA ARG A 105 -6.47 -18.63 -41.10
C ARG A 105 -7.50 -17.78 -40.36
N TRP A 106 -7.59 -17.90 -39.03
CA TRP A 106 -8.64 -17.28 -38.23
C TRP A 106 -8.22 -15.94 -37.63
N GLY A 107 -6.91 -15.75 -37.39
CA GLY A 107 -6.36 -14.58 -36.73
C GLY A 107 -6.68 -14.51 -35.24
N GLU A 108 -6.13 -13.50 -34.57
CA GLU A 108 -6.19 -13.34 -33.11
C GLU A 108 -7.62 -13.24 -32.55
N GLN A 109 -8.48 -12.43 -33.15
CA GLN A 109 -9.77 -12.08 -32.50
C GLN A 109 -10.71 -13.29 -32.30
N PRO A 110 -10.96 -14.18 -33.28
CA PRO A 110 -11.80 -15.35 -33.06
C PRO A 110 -11.17 -16.36 -32.10
N LEU A 111 -9.85 -16.57 -32.18
CA LEU A 111 -9.12 -17.53 -31.33
C LEU A 111 -9.10 -17.06 -29.88
N ALA A 112 -8.78 -15.79 -29.63
CA ALA A 112 -8.86 -15.20 -28.29
C ALA A 112 -10.28 -15.19 -27.73
N ALA A 113 -11.31 -15.07 -28.59
CA ALA A 113 -12.70 -15.13 -28.18
C ALA A 113 -13.17 -16.53 -27.76
N VAL A 114 -12.55 -17.60 -28.26
CA VAL A 114 -12.78 -18.98 -27.79
C VAL A 114 -11.86 -19.39 -26.65
N GLY A 115 -10.91 -18.54 -26.22
CA GLY A 115 -10.08 -18.78 -25.03
C GLY A 115 -8.59 -18.94 -25.29
N VAL A 116 -8.14 -18.99 -26.56
CA VAL A 116 -6.70 -19.06 -26.87
C VAL A 116 -5.98 -17.83 -26.30
N LEU A 117 -4.91 -18.05 -25.55
CA LEU A 117 -4.25 -17.03 -24.74
C LEU A 117 -3.45 -16.06 -25.64
N ALA A 118 -4.06 -14.91 -25.95
CA ALA A 118 -3.39 -13.78 -26.60
C ALA A 118 -2.88 -12.72 -25.58
N GLY A 119 -3.42 -12.78 -24.36
CA GLY A 119 -3.13 -11.92 -23.21
C GLY A 119 -3.39 -12.72 -21.92
N PHE A 120 -3.11 -12.12 -20.76
CA PHE A 120 -3.54 -12.70 -19.48
C PHE A 120 -5.07 -12.86 -19.43
N THR A 121 -5.52 -13.95 -18.82
CA THR A 121 -6.94 -14.25 -18.62
C THR A 121 -7.35 -14.02 -17.17
N LEU A 122 -8.64 -13.81 -16.97
CA LEU A 122 -9.21 -13.56 -15.65
C LEU A 122 -10.07 -14.74 -15.22
N VAL A 123 -9.79 -15.27 -14.03
CA VAL A 123 -10.69 -16.13 -13.29
C VAL A 123 -11.73 -15.25 -12.60
N ARG A 124 -13.01 -15.62 -12.70
CA ARG A 124 -14.12 -14.93 -12.01
C ARG A 124 -15.03 -15.94 -11.34
N ALA A 125 -15.08 -15.91 -10.01
CA ALA A 125 -15.95 -16.77 -9.23
C ALA A 125 -16.74 -15.95 -8.22
N THR A 126 -17.99 -16.34 -7.99
CA THR A 126 -18.88 -15.71 -7.00
C THR A 126 -19.17 -16.67 -5.87
N ASP A 127 -19.40 -16.14 -4.67
CA ASP A 127 -19.76 -16.92 -3.48
C ASP A 127 -18.73 -18.03 -3.16
N VAL A 128 -17.44 -17.68 -3.21
CA VAL A 128 -16.33 -18.60 -2.95
C VAL A 128 -16.14 -18.77 -1.44
N VAL A 129 -16.27 -19.99 -0.95
CA VAL A 129 -15.96 -20.34 0.44
C VAL A 129 -14.44 -20.25 0.63
N LEU A 130 -14.00 -19.46 1.61
CA LEU A 130 -12.58 -19.28 1.93
C LEU A 130 -12.12 -20.39 2.88
N ASP A 131 -11.94 -21.59 2.33
CA ASP A 131 -11.34 -22.74 3.00
C ASP A 131 -10.10 -23.18 2.20
N PRO A 132 -8.87 -23.02 2.73
CA PRO A 132 -7.64 -23.37 2.02
C PRO A 132 -7.63 -24.81 1.51
N ASP A 133 -8.23 -25.74 2.26
CA ASP A 133 -8.27 -27.16 1.91
C ASP A 133 -9.26 -27.47 0.75
N GLU A 134 -10.17 -26.55 0.42
CA GLU A 134 -11.14 -26.70 -0.68
C GLU A 134 -10.77 -25.90 -1.95
N LEU A 135 -9.72 -25.08 -1.88
CA LEU A 135 -9.25 -24.26 -3.01
C LEU A 135 -8.21 -24.99 -3.86
N GLU A 136 -8.58 -26.16 -4.36
CA GLU A 136 -7.78 -26.96 -5.32
C GLU A 136 -8.41 -26.89 -6.72
N PRO A 137 -7.60 -27.04 -7.81
CA PRO A 137 -8.14 -27.16 -9.16
C PRO A 137 -9.20 -28.27 -9.25
N ARG A 138 -10.31 -27.98 -9.93
CA ARG A 138 -11.37 -28.98 -10.15
C ARG A 138 -10.89 -30.08 -11.09
N GLU A 139 -11.33 -31.30 -10.81
CA GLU A 139 -11.13 -32.41 -11.75
C GLU A 139 -11.97 -32.18 -13.02
N GLY A 140 -11.32 -32.14 -14.18
CA GLY A 140 -11.96 -31.97 -15.49
C GLY A 140 -10.96 -32.02 -16.64
N ASP A 141 -11.47 -32.07 -17.87
CA ASP A 141 -10.64 -32.14 -19.09
C ASP A 141 -10.12 -30.78 -19.56
N PHE A 142 -10.59 -29.69 -18.94
CA PHE A 142 -10.14 -28.33 -19.24
C PHE A 142 -10.29 -27.44 -18.01
N THR A 143 -9.52 -26.35 -17.98
CA THR A 143 -9.66 -25.33 -16.93
C THR A 143 -10.98 -24.55 -17.04
N GLU A 144 -11.85 -24.66 -16.03
CA GLU A 144 -13.09 -23.90 -15.98
C GLU A 144 -12.84 -22.40 -15.70
N PRO A 145 -13.58 -21.46 -16.33
CA PRO A 145 -13.35 -20.01 -16.18
C PRO A 145 -13.59 -19.43 -14.78
N ASP A 146 -14.36 -20.12 -13.95
CA ASP A 146 -14.67 -19.74 -12.57
C ASP A 146 -13.99 -20.67 -11.54
N ASP A 147 -13.01 -21.46 -11.99
CA ASP A 147 -12.19 -22.26 -11.09
C ASP A 147 -11.08 -21.41 -10.49
N VAL A 148 -11.24 -21.07 -9.21
CA VAL A 148 -10.21 -20.35 -8.45
C VAL A 148 -9.05 -21.24 -8.05
N GLY A 149 -9.22 -22.56 -8.05
CA GLY A 149 -8.20 -23.53 -7.66
C GLY A 149 -6.99 -23.53 -8.59
N VAL A 150 -7.16 -23.10 -9.85
CA VAL A 150 -6.06 -23.03 -10.84
C VAL A 150 -5.10 -21.87 -10.61
N LEU A 151 -5.40 -20.99 -9.65
CA LEU A 151 -4.53 -19.87 -9.30
C LEU A 151 -3.36 -20.39 -8.44
N ASP A 152 -2.13 -20.08 -8.84
CA ASP A 152 -0.92 -20.47 -8.13
C ASP A 152 -0.91 -20.05 -6.64
N ALA A 153 -0.76 -21.03 -5.74
CA ALA A 153 -0.74 -20.81 -4.29
C ALA A 153 -1.98 -20.06 -3.74
N VAL A 154 -3.17 -20.30 -4.32
CA VAL A 154 -4.43 -19.70 -3.87
C VAL A 154 -4.84 -20.11 -2.46
N ASP A 155 -4.44 -21.31 -2.04
CA ASP A 155 -4.55 -21.81 -0.66
C ASP A 155 -3.78 -20.90 0.31
N VAL A 156 -2.54 -20.52 -0.03
CA VAL A 156 -1.71 -19.63 0.80
C VAL A 156 -2.28 -18.20 0.83
N TRP A 157 -2.85 -17.72 -0.29
CA TRP A 157 -3.60 -16.46 -0.29
C TRP A 157 -4.80 -16.52 0.67
N CYS A 158 -5.54 -17.63 0.65
CA CYS A 158 -6.67 -17.86 1.53
C CYS A 158 -6.24 -17.85 3.01
N GLU A 159 -5.15 -18.53 3.36
CA GLU A 159 -4.58 -18.49 4.71
C GLU A 159 -4.22 -17.06 5.15
N ASP A 160 -3.51 -16.27 4.32
CA ASP A 160 -3.17 -14.87 4.62
C ASP A 160 -4.42 -13.98 4.76
N VAL A 161 -5.50 -14.30 4.03
CA VAL A 161 -6.80 -13.66 4.22
C VAL A 161 -7.40 -14.02 5.58
N LEU A 162 -7.45 -15.31 5.92
CA LEU A 162 -8.05 -15.79 7.17
C LEU A 162 -7.31 -15.30 8.42
N ASP A 163 -5.97 -15.21 8.37
CA ASP A 163 -5.14 -14.70 9.48
C ASP A 163 -5.46 -13.24 9.87
N ARG A 164 -6.01 -12.47 8.94
CA ARG A 164 -6.40 -11.06 9.16
C ARG A 164 -7.84 -10.89 9.61
N LEU A 165 -8.65 -11.94 9.52
CA LEU A 165 -10.06 -11.91 9.87
C LEU A 165 -10.28 -12.41 11.31
N PRO A 166 -11.38 -12.00 11.96
CA PRO A 166 -11.77 -12.58 13.23
C PRO A 166 -11.94 -14.10 13.10
N GLN A 167 -11.46 -14.84 14.08
CA GLN A 167 -11.64 -16.29 14.14
C GLN A 167 -13.13 -16.66 14.24
N THR A 168 -13.65 -17.43 13.28
CA THR A 168 -15.07 -17.79 13.17
C THR A 168 -15.27 -19.31 13.15
N PRO A 169 -16.46 -19.82 13.55
CA PRO A 169 -16.72 -21.26 13.62
C PRO A 169 -16.96 -21.93 12.25
N VAL A 170 -17.19 -21.13 11.21
CA VAL A 170 -17.32 -21.58 9.82
C VAL A 170 -16.51 -20.66 8.92
N PRO A 171 -16.02 -21.15 7.77
CA PRO A 171 -15.26 -20.33 6.83
C PRO A 171 -16.09 -19.13 6.32
N PRO A 172 -15.47 -17.95 6.17
CA PRO A 172 -16.11 -16.81 5.53
C PRO A 172 -16.22 -17.01 4.01
N VAL A 173 -16.97 -16.14 3.34
CA VAL A 173 -17.24 -16.25 1.89
C VAL A 173 -16.76 -15.00 1.16
N ALA A 174 -15.90 -15.14 0.15
CA ALA A 174 -15.61 -14.06 -0.79
C ALA A 174 -16.78 -13.91 -1.77
N THR A 175 -17.41 -12.74 -1.79
CA THR A 175 -18.63 -12.54 -2.60
C THR A 175 -18.33 -12.61 -4.10
N GLU A 176 -17.15 -12.13 -4.49
CA GLU A 176 -16.63 -12.23 -5.85
C GLU A 176 -15.10 -12.19 -5.79
N ILE A 177 -14.46 -13.14 -6.48
CA ILE A 177 -13.03 -13.16 -6.74
C ILE A 177 -12.83 -12.89 -8.23
N VAL A 178 -12.02 -11.86 -8.53
CA VAL A 178 -11.52 -11.58 -9.88
C VAL A 178 -9.99 -11.60 -9.80
N ALA A 179 -9.38 -12.55 -10.49
CA ALA A 179 -7.94 -12.82 -10.38
C ALA A 179 -7.31 -13.05 -11.74
N VAL A 180 -6.05 -12.66 -11.89
CA VAL A 180 -5.26 -12.99 -13.08
C VAL A 180 -4.60 -14.35 -12.86
N ARG A 181 -4.81 -15.29 -13.79
CA ARG A 181 -4.11 -16.59 -13.80
C ARG A 181 -2.79 -16.51 -14.57
N ASP A 182 -1.99 -17.56 -14.45
CA ASP A 182 -0.74 -17.78 -15.20
C ASP A 182 0.33 -16.69 -14.96
N LEU A 183 0.34 -16.07 -13.78
CA LEU A 183 1.37 -15.10 -13.41
C LEU A 183 2.73 -15.77 -13.20
N ASP A 184 2.73 -17.02 -12.75
CA ASP A 184 3.90 -17.86 -12.53
C ASP A 184 4.57 -18.31 -13.84
N LEU A 185 3.86 -18.26 -14.97
CA LEU A 185 4.41 -18.59 -16.28
C LEU A 185 5.28 -17.48 -16.89
N VAL A 186 5.27 -16.28 -16.31
CA VAL A 186 6.00 -15.12 -16.83
C VAL A 186 7.52 -15.33 -16.73
N ASP A 187 8.25 -14.99 -17.79
CA ASP A 187 9.70 -14.98 -17.81
C ASP A 187 10.26 -13.83 -16.94
N ASP A 188 11.31 -14.13 -16.16
CA ASP A 188 11.91 -13.20 -15.22
C ASP A 188 12.35 -11.88 -15.88
N ASP A 189 12.82 -11.92 -17.14
CA ASP A 189 13.25 -10.74 -17.88
C ASP A 189 12.08 -9.99 -18.55
N ALA A 190 10.87 -10.57 -18.56
CA ALA A 190 9.68 -10.03 -19.20
C ALA A 190 8.73 -9.28 -18.25
N TRP A 191 8.97 -9.29 -16.94
CA TRP A 191 8.13 -8.61 -15.94
C TRP A 191 7.81 -7.14 -16.24
N PRO A 192 8.73 -6.29 -16.74
CA PRO A 192 8.39 -4.91 -17.10
C PRO A 192 7.26 -4.83 -18.14
N ARG A 193 7.24 -5.76 -19.11
CA ARG A 193 6.19 -5.84 -20.11
C ARG A 193 4.91 -6.45 -19.56
N ALA A 194 5.02 -7.53 -18.77
CA ALA A 194 3.87 -8.17 -18.14
C ALA A 194 3.12 -7.19 -17.22
N LEU A 195 3.85 -6.43 -16.40
CA LEU A 195 3.25 -5.41 -15.54
C LEU A 195 2.60 -4.26 -16.33
N ALA A 196 3.15 -3.88 -17.49
CA ALA A 196 2.52 -2.90 -18.38
C ALA A 196 1.18 -3.43 -18.94
N MET A 197 1.08 -4.72 -19.22
CA MET A 197 -0.19 -5.39 -19.60
C MET A 197 -1.17 -5.39 -18.43
N LEU A 198 -0.72 -5.78 -17.23
CA LEU A 198 -1.53 -5.82 -16.00
C LEU A 198 -2.03 -4.44 -15.56
N ALA A 199 -1.33 -3.36 -15.93
CA ALA A 199 -1.76 -2.00 -15.66
C ALA A 199 -2.91 -1.51 -16.56
N GLN A 200 -3.33 -2.28 -17.57
CA GLN A 200 -4.46 -1.94 -18.44
C GLN A 200 -5.77 -2.63 -17.98
N PRO A 201 -6.93 -1.97 -18.07
CA PRO A 201 -8.21 -2.64 -17.88
C PRO A 201 -8.42 -3.77 -18.92
N PRO A 202 -9.06 -4.89 -18.54
CA PRO A 202 -9.68 -5.17 -17.23
C PRO A 202 -8.72 -5.75 -16.17
N LEU A 203 -7.47 -6.11 -16.54
CA LEU A 203 -6.50 -6.74 -15.63
C LEU A 203 -6.16 -5.83 -14.44
N ARG A 204 -6.08 -4.53 -14.71
CA ARG A 204 -5.88 -3.49 -13.69
C ARG A 204 -6.89 -3.56 -12.56
N ASP A 205 -8.15 -3.90 -12.87
CA ASP A 205 -9.22 -3.94 -11.88
C ASP A 205 -9.05 -5.18 -10.97
N ALA A 206 -8.64 -6.32 -11.52
CA ALA A 206 -8.31 -7.53 -10.76
C ALA A 206 -7.10 -7.31 -9.82
N LEU A 207 -6.20 -6.40 -10.19
CA LEU A 207 -5.06 -5.99 -9.36
C LEU A 207 -5.46 -4.99 -8.27
N THR A 208 -6.28 -3.99 -8.58
CA THR A 208 -6.47 -2.83 -7.70
C THR A 208 -7.75 -2.87 -6.86
N ALA A 209 -8.78 -3.62 -7.28
CA ALA A 209 -10.02 -3.73 -6.54
C ALA A 209 -9.87 -4.70 -5.35
N PRO A 210 -10.30 -4.31 -4.13
CA PRO A 210 -10.30 -5.21 -2.98
C PRO A 210 -11.39 -6.28 -3.12
N VAL A 211 -11.17 -7.42 -2.48
CA VAL A 211 -12.15 -8.51 -2.38
C VAL A 211 -13.03 -8.28 -1.16
N ARG A 212 -14.34 -8.41 -1.32
CA ARG A 212 -15.29 -8.31 -0.22
C ARG A 212 -15.56 -9.69 0.35
N VAL A 213 -15.41 -9.81 1.66
CA VAL A 213 -15.60 -11.05 2.42
C VAL A 213 -16.80 -10.90 3.33
N LEU A 214 -17.75 -11.82 3.23
CA LEU A 214 -18.90 -11.95 4.10
C LEU A 214 -18.56 -12.86 5.27
N LEU A 215 -18.66 -12.32 6.49
CA LEU A 215 -18.45 -13.08 7.71
C LEU A 215 -19.73 -13.81 8.14
N PRO A 216 -19.63 -14.89 8.95
CA PRO A 216 -20.79 -15.68 9.36
C PRO A 216 -21.82 -14.93 10.22
N ASP A 217 -21.43 -13.80 10.82
CA ASP A 217 -22.32 -12.93 11.59
C ASP A 217 -23.10 -11.93 10.71
N GLY A 218 -22.87 -11.95 9.40
CA GLY A 218 -23.50 -11.08 8.40
C GLY A 218 -22.79 -9.75 8.18
N THR A 219 -21.69 -9.47 8.88
CA THR A 219 -20.83 -8.32 8.61
C THR A 219 -19.93 -8.58 7.40
N THR A 220 -19.31 -7.53 6.86
CA THR A 220 -18.41 -7.68 5.72
C THR A 220 -17.10 -6.97 5.94
N GLU A 221 -16.01 -7.64 5.59
CA GLU A 221 -14.65 -7.13 5.60
C GLU A 221 -14.13 -6.98 4.17
N THR A 222 -13.08 -6.19 3.99
CA THR A 222 -12.39 -6.04 2.70
C THR A 222 -10.96 -6.53 2.81
N VAL A 223 -10.56 -7.37 1.88
CA VAL A 223 -9.21 -7.95 1.82
C VAL A 223 -8.57 -7.68 0.47
N ARG A 224 -7.26 -7.92 0.40
CA ARG A 224 -6.49 -7.73 -0.82
C ARG A 224 -6.89 -8.75 -1.89
N SER A 225 -6.91 -8.34 -3.16
CA SER A 225 -7.10 -9.29 -4.26
C SER A 225 -5.93 -10.28 -4.35
N TYR A 226 -6.23 -11.47 -4.84
CA TYR A 226 -5.21 -12.49 -5.11
C TYR A 226 -4.07 -11.93 -5.99
N THR A 227 -4.40 -11.25 -7.10
CA THR A 227 -3.42 -10.69 -8.03
C THR A 227 -2.44 -9.72 -7.35
N ALA A 228 -2.95 -8.84 -6.47
CA ALA A 228 -2.10 -7.94 -5.70
C ALA A 228 -1.25 -8.67 -4.65
N TRP A 229 -1.81 -9.68 -3.99
CA TRP A 229 -1.08 -10.50 -3.04
C TRP A 229 0.07 -11.26 -3.72
N TRP A 230 -0.20 -11.90 -4.86
CA TRP A 230 0.79 -12.67 -5.60
C TRP A 230 1.95 -11.78 -6.06
N LEU A 231 1.66 -10.66 -6.74
CA LEU A 231 2.70 -9.75 -7.25
C LEU A 231 3.54 -9.09 -6.14
N ARG A 232 2.96 -8.88 -4.95
CA ARG A 232 3.70 -8.39 -3.77
C ARG A 232 4.76 -9.37 -3.29
N GLY A 233 4.46 -10.67 -3.35
CA GLY A 233 5.29 -11.75 -2.85
C GLY A 233 6.37 -12.24 -3.82
N HIS A 234 6.28 -11.85 -5.10
CA HIS A 234 7.14 -12.36 -6.17
C HIS A 234 8.16 -11.31 -6.67
N PRO A 235 9.32 -11.73 -7.19
CA PRO A 235 10.43 -10.85 -7.58
C PRO A 235 10.19 -10.07 -8.89
N VAL A 236 9.04 -9.40 -9.02
CA VAL A 236 8.55 -8.82 -10.29
C VAL A 236 9.10 -7.43 -10.61
N LEU A 237 9.87 -6.81 -9.71
CA LEU A 237 10.49 -5.50 -9.93
C LEU A 237 12.01 -5.59 -9.80
N ASP A 238 12.72 -5.60 -10.94
CA ASP A 238 14.19 -5.78 -11.01
C ASP A 238 14.68 -7.00 -10.21
N GLY A 239 13.96 -8.13 -10.27
CA GLY A 239 14.28 -9.35 -9.51
C GLY A 239 14.04 -9.23 -7.99
N ARG A 240 13.33 -8.19 -7.54
CA ARG A 240 12.99 -7.95 -6.14
C ARG A 240 11.49 -7.96 -5.91
N ARG A 241 11.10 -8.35 -4.70
CA ARG A 241 9.71 -8.30 -4.25
C ARG A 241 9.28 -6.85 -4.10
N PRO A 242 8.18 -6.40 -4.73
CA PRO A 242 7.69 -5.03 -4.61
C PRO A 242 7.36 -4.60 -3.18
N ALA A 243 6.80 -5.52 -2.38
CA ALA A 243 6.46 -5.26 -1.00
C ALA A 243 7.70 -4.87 -0.19
N GLY A 244 7.65 -3.68 0.43
CA GLY A 244 8.76 -3.15 1.23
C GLY A 244 9.82 -2.39 0.43
N LEU A 245 9.57 -2.13 -0.86
CA LEU A 245 10.29 -1.12 -1.66
C LEU A 245 9.53 0.21 -1.64
N ARG A 246 10.22 1.31 -1.93
CA ARG A 246 9.60 2.61 -2.18
C ARG A 246 9.84 3.07 -3.62
N ALA A 247 8.92 3.86 -4.15
CA ALA A 247 9.10 4.48 -5.45
C ALA A 247 10.31 5.45 -5.43
N ALA A 248 11.22 5.32 -6.40
CA ALA A 248 12.26 6.32 -6.62
C ALA A 248 11.62 7.68 -6.94
N GLY A 249 12.10 8.75 -6.30
CA GLY A 249 11.50 10.09 -6.43
C GLY A 249 10.14 10.28 -5.73
N GLY A 250 9.65 9.27 -4.99
CA GLY A 250 8.47 9.37 -4.13
C GLY A 250 8.71 10.20 -2.85
N ASP A 251 7.85 10.01 -1.85
CA ASP A 251 7.89 10.77 -0.59
C ASP A 251 9.27 10.71 0.09
N PRO A 252 9.94 11.84 0.32
CA PRO A 252 11.25 11.88 0.96
C PRO A 252 11.21 11.37 2.41
N LEU A 253 10.04 11.33 3.06
CA LEU A 253 9.90 10.79 4.41
C LEU A 253 10.10 9.27 4.50
N LEU A 254 10.09 8.56 3.37
CA LEU A 254 10.35 7.12 3.31
C LEU A 254 11.83 6.81 2.98
N ALA A 255 12.64 7.82 2.66
CA ALA A 255 14.05 7.63 2.36
C ALA A 255 14.81 7.08 3.59
N GLY A 256 15.74 6.15 3.37
CA GLY A 256 16.50 5.47 4.42
C GLY A 256 15.72 4.35 5.14
N LEU A 257 14.41 4.49 5.30
CA LEU A 257 13.52 3.45 5.85
C LEU A 257 13.24 2.31 4.87
N TYR A 258 13.16 2.65 3.58
CA TYR A 258 12.86 1.72 2.49
C TYR A 258 13.86 1.86 1.35
N GLU A 259 14.20 0.73 0.74
CA GLU A 259 15.03 0.67 -0.46
C GLU A 259 14.23 1.21 -1.66
N ALA A 260 14.90 2.02 -2.50
CA ALA A 260 14.26 2.57 -3.69
C ALA A 260 14.26 1.56 -4.84
N VAL A 261 13.19 1.57 -5.61
CA VAL A 261 13.09 0.92 -6.91
C VAL A 261 12.73 1.93 -7.98
N ASP A 262 13.34 1.79 -9.15
CA ASP A 262 12.91 2.57 -10.30
C ASP A 262 11.55 2.03 -10.77
N ALA A 263 10.52 2.78 -10.42
CA ALA A 263 9.16 2.51 -10.87
C ALA A 263 8.83 3.29 -12.16
N ALA A 264 9.84 3.84 -12.85
CA ALA A 264 9.64 4.50 -14.13
C ALA A 264 8.97 3.54 -15.13
N GLY A 265 7.76 3.88 -15.57
CA GLY A 265 6.88 2.99 -16.32
C GLY A 265 5.52 2.79 -15.66
N PHE A 266 5.42 3.03 -14.35
CA PHE A 266 4.16 3.05 -13.60
C PHE A 266 3.80 4.48 -13.24
N GLU A 267 2.98 5.12 -14.08
CA GLU A 267 2.37 6.41 -13.75
C GLU A 267 1.15 6.23 -12.82
N ASP A 268 0.66 5.00 -12.68
CA ASP A 268 -0.52 4.67 -11.91
C ASP A 268 -0.17 4.36 -10.45
N GLU A 269 -0.41 5.33 -9.57
CA GLU A 269 -0.18 5.20 -8.14
C GLU A 269 -1.04 4.10 -7.48
N GLN A 270 -2.22 3.78 -8.03
CA GLN A 270 -3.03 2.68 -7.49
C GLN A 270 -2.39 1.32 -7.78
N VAL A 271 -1.79 1.15 -8.96
CA VAL A 271 -1.04 -0.07 -9.31
C VAL A 271 0.18 -0.22 -8.40
N LEU A 272 0.96 0.85 -8.20
CA LEU A 272 2.12 0.81 -7.30
C LEU A 272 1.74 0.42 -5.86
N ARG A 273 0.63 0.98 -5.35
CA ARG A 273 0.10 0.61 -4.02
C ARG A 273 -0.39 -0.83 -3.97
N ALA A 274 -1.05 -1.32 -5.03
CA ALA A 274 -1.47 -2.71 -5.13
C ALA A 274 -0.26 -3.67 -5.09
N LEU A 275 0.80 -3.34 -5.83
CA LEU A 275 2.11 -4.01 -5.76
C LEU A 275 2.79 -3.87 -4.39
N GLY A 276 2.32 -2.99 -3.50
CA GLY A 276 2.95 -2.78 -2.19
C GLY A 276 4.21 -1.91 -2.21
N VAL A 277 4.44 -1.20 -3.31
CA VAL A 277 5.46 -0.15 -3.37
C VAL A 277 4.98 1.04 -2.54
N ARG A 278 5.80 1.48 -1.59
CA ARG A 278 5.51 2.61 -0.72
C ARG A 278 5.67 3.93 -1.48
N THR A 279 4.58 4.70 -1.60
CA THR A 279 4.56 5.98 -2.34
C THR A 279 4.65 7.19 -1.41
N SER A 280 3.94 7.15 -0.28
CA SER A 280 3.96 8.17 0.77
C SER A 280 3.68 7.60 2.16
N VAL A 281 4.07 8.33 3.20
CA VAL A 281 3.73 7.97 4.58
C VAL A 281 2.22 7.92 4.77
N ALA A 282 1.48 8.91 4.27
CA ALA A 282 0.01 8.93 4.37
C ALA A 282 -0.63 7.69 3.73
N ALA A 283 -0.24 7.34 2.50
CA ALA A 283 -0.76 6.16 1.81
C ALA A 283 -0.39 4.85 2.55
N LEU A 284 0.78 4.79 3.18
CA LEU A 284 1.16 3.66 4.02
C LEU A 284 0.29 3.58 5.29
N LEU A 285 0.04 4.70 5.98
CA LEU A 285 -0.79 4.72 7.18
C LEU A 285 -2.26 4.38 6.90
N ASP A 286 -2.74 4.62 5.69
CA ASP A 286 -4.08 4.21 5.23
C ASP A 286 -4.18 2.68 4.98
N GLU A 287 -3.06 1.96 4.84
CA GLU A 287 -3.07 0.50 4.68
C GLU A 287 -3.28 -0.21 6.04
N PRO A 288 -4.09 -1.30 6.09
CA PRO A 288 -4.15 -2.16 7.27
C PRO A 288 -2.75 -2.65 7.67
N GLY A 289 -2.36 -2.40 8.92
CA GLY A 289 -1.04 -2.74 9.45
C GLY A 289 0.11 -1.79 9.05
N GLY A 290 -0.16 -0.75 8.26
CA GLY A 290 0.86 0.17 7.77
C GLY A 290 1.56 0.98 8.86
N ALA A 291 0.82 1.37 9.92
CA ALA A 291 1.41 2.01 11.09
C ALA A 291 2.40 1.08 11.82
N ALA A 292 2.04 -0.19 11.99
CA ALA A 292 2.90 -1.19 12.62
C ALA A 292 4.18 -1.43 11.78
N GLU A 293 4.04 -1.54 10.46
CA GLU A 293 5.19 -1.65 9.55
C GLU A 293 6.12 -0.43 9.67
N LEU A 294 5.57 0.79 9.63
CA LEU A 294 6.37 2.01 9.71
C LEU A 294 7.09 2.13 11.05
N LEU A 295 6.41 1.84 12.16
CA LEU A 295 7.00 1.83 13.49
C LEU A 295 8.12 0.78 13.60
N ALA A 296 7.92 -0.42 13.07
CA ALA A 296 8.97 -1.44 13.02
C ALA A 296 10.19 -0.96 12.22
N ARG A 297 9.99 -0.25 11.09
CA ARG A 297 11.09 0.35 10.32
C ARG A 297 11.79 1.47 11.05
N LEU A 298 11.07 2.29 11.82
CA LEU A 298 11.67 3.33 12.66
C LEU A 298 12.48 2.71 13.80
N ALA A 299 12.04 1.58 14.36
CA ALA A 299 12.72 0.85 15.42
C ALA A 299 13.94 0.03 14.94
N ASP A 300 14.22 -0.03 13.64
CA ASP A 300 15.38 -0.75 13.10
C ASP A 300 16.65 0.14 13.14
N PRO A 301 17.63 -0.10 14.05
CA PRO A 301 18.79 0.77 14.23
C PRO A 301 19.69 0.89 13.00
N ASP A 302 19.60 -0.04 12.04
CA ASP A 302 20.39 -0.01 10.80
C ASP A 302 19.82 0.97 9.76
N ARG A 303 18.64 1.55 10.01
CA ARG A 303 18.01 2.54 9.11
C ARG A 303 18.53 3.95 9.41
N GLU A 304 18.79 4.70 8.35
CA GLU A 304 19.14 6.12 8.45
C GLU A 304 17.86 6.96 8.43
N VAL A 305 17.64 7.74 9.50
CA VAL A 305 16.48 8.64 9.63
C VAL A 305 17.00 9.97 10.16
N THR A 306 16.57 11.09 9.60
CA THR A 306 16.99 12.42 10.08
C THR A 306 16.04 12.97 11.16
N PRO A 307 16.48 13.91 12.03
CA PRO A 307 15.57 14.53 13.00
C PRO A 307 14.35 15.22 12.38
N ALA A 308 14.53 15.89 11.23
CA ALA A 308 13.44 16.55 10.52
C ALA A 308 12.43 15.55 9.94
N GLN A 309 12.91 14.42 9.42
CA GLN A 309 12.08 13.32 8.95
C GLN A 309 11.30 12.69 10.10
N LEU A 310 11.96 12.43 11.23
CA LEU A 310 11.33 11.88 12.43
C LEU A 310 10.22 12.79 12.95
N HIS A 311 10.48 14.11 13.04
CA HIS A 311 9.48 15.11 13.41
C HIS A 311 8.26 15.10 12.47
N ALA A 312 8.49 14.98 11.15
CA ALA A 312 7.41 14.94 10.18
C ALA A 312 6.60 13.64 10.23
N VAL A 313 7.26 12.49 10.40
CA VAL A 313 6.63 11.18 10.50
C VAL A 313 5.80 11.07 11.78
N TYR A 314 6.35 11.46 12.94
CA TYR A 314 5.57 11.50 14.18
C TYR A 314 4.41 12.50 14.13
N GLY A 315 4.57 13.60 13.40
CA GLY A 315 3.46 14.51 13.12
C GLY A 315 2.31 13.87 12.34
N GLN A 316 2.57 12.89 11.46
CA GLN A 316 1.53 12.14 10.75
C GLN A 316 0.98 10.98 11.58
N LEU A 317 1.82 10.28 12.34
CA LEU A 317 1.37 9.22 13.25
C LEU A 317 0.41 9.76 14.33
N ALA A 318 0.64 10.98 14.82
CA ALA A 318 -0.23 11.66 15.78
C ALA A 318 -1.65 11.98 15.25
N ASP A 319 -1.94 11.74 13.97
CA ASP A 319 -3.29 11.82 13.41
C ASP A 319 -4.10 10.51 13.56
N LEU A 320 -3.46 9.41 13.98
CA LEU A 320 -4.10 8.12 14.18
C LEU A 320 -4.79 8.03 15.54
N GLU A 321 -5.84 7.20 15.61
CA GLU A 321 -6.48 6.80 16.86
C GLU A 321 -5.64 5.69 17.56
N PRO A 322 -5.57 5.67 18.91
CA PRO A 322 -4.80 4.66 19.64
C PRO A 322 -5.15 3.22 19.28
N GLU A 323 -6.41 2.92 18.95
CA GLU A 323 -6.87 1.58 18.58
C GLU A 323 -6.32 1.11 17.21
N GLN A 324 -5.84 2.03 16.38
CA GLN A 324 -5.25 1.72 15.06
C GLN A 324 -3.77 1.34 15.17
N VAL A 325 -3.15 1.52 16.33
CA VAL A 325 -1.71 1.33 16.53
C VAL A 325 -1.47 0.35 17.67
N THR A 326 -0.70 -0.69 17.38
CA THR A 326 -0.16 -1.53 18.45
C THR A 326 0.95 -0.77 19.15
N LEU A 327 0.89 -0.74 20.49
CA LEU A 327 1.87 -0.03 21.30
C LEU A 327 3.30 -0.52 20.97
N PRO A 328 4.22 0.36 20.59
CA PRO A 328 5.59 -0.03 20.27
C PRO A 328 6.40 -0.28 21.56
N ASP A 329 7.20 -1.35 21.57
CA ASP A 329 8.19 -1.58 22.63
C ASP A 329 9.39 -0.63 22.49
N ASP A 330 9.79 -0.35 21.25
CA ASP A 330 10.92 0.51 20.90
C ASP A 330 10.49 1.66 19.96
N VAL A 331 11.07 2.83 20.16
CA VAL A 331 10.83 4.02 19.33
C VAL A 331 12.16 4.67 18.96
N ARG A 332 12.15 5.46 17.88
CA ARG A 332 13.32 6.27 17.54
C ARG A 332 13.17 7.66 18.13
N ALA A 333 14.07 8.03 19.04
CA ALA A 333 14.10 9.33 19.68
C ALA A 333 15.36 10.10 19.29
N ILE A 334 15.42 11.38 19.63
CA ILE A 334 16.65 12.18 19.57
C ILE A 334 17.33 12.08 20.93
N VAL A 335 18.58 11.60 20.94
CA VAL A 335 19.47 11.54 22.10
C VAL A 335 20.73 12.30 21.72
N ASP A 336 21.10 13.33 22.49
CA ASP A 336 22.28 14.17 22.21
C ASP A 336 22.35 14.71 20.77
N GLY A 337 21.19 15.02 20.19
CA GLY A 337 21.05 15.53 18.82
C GLY A 337 21.00 14.45 17.72
N GLU A 338 21.19 13.18 18.07
CA GLU A 338 21.25 12.07 17.12
C GLU A 338 20.03 11.14 17.22
N PRO A 339 19.42 10.74 16.09
CA PRO A 339 18.35 9.76 16.04
C PRO A 339 18.82 8.37 16.54
N THR A 340 18.24 7.90 17.63
CA THR A 340 18.62 6.66 18.33
C THR A 340 17.38 5.85 18.68
N VAL A 341 17.43 4.52 18.51
CA VAL A 341 16.36 3.62 18.94
C VAL A 341 16.49 3.39 20.45
N VAL A 342 15.39 3.56 21.18
CA VAL A 342 15.29 3.43 22.63
C VAL A 342 14.00 2.71 23.02
N GLU A 343 13.96 2.15 24.23
CA GLU A 343 12.71 1.63 24.79
C GLU A 343 11.67 2.76 24.90
N ALA A 344 10.43 2.49 24.46
CA ALA A 344 9.37 3.50 24.40
C ALA A 344 9.13 4.18 25.76
N GLY A 345 9.18 3.41 26.85
CA GLY A 345 8.97 3.92 28.20
C GLY A 345 10.05 4.89 28.72
N GLU A 346 11.22 4.94 28.07
CA GLU A 346 12.31 5.87 28.41
C GLU A 346 12.23 7.18 27.63
N ALA A 347 11.46 7.21 26.54
CA ALA A 347 11.29 8.38 25.70
C ALA A 347 10.26 9.36 26.27
N LEU A 348 10.47 10.65 25.98
CA LEU A 348 9.54 11.73 26.32
C LEU A 348 9.14 12.50 25.06
N VAL A 349 7.87 12.88 24.94
CA VAL A 349 7.45 13.77 23.84
C VAL A 349 7.92 15.19 24.11
N ALA A 350 8.62 15.79 23.14
CA ALA A 350 9.15 17.14 23.24
C ALA A 350 8.05 18.20 23.09
N ASP A 351 7.40 18.57 24.19
CA ASP A 351 6.27 19.51 24.21
C ASP A 351 6.58 20.88 24.84
N ALA A 352 7.75 21.03 25.47
CA ALA A 352 8.11 22.21 26.26
C ALA A 352 9.57 22.63 25.99
N PRO A 353 9.82 23.55 25.03
CA PRO A 353 11.18 23.92 24.65
C PRO A 353 11.96 24.66 25.75
N ASP A 354 11.27 25.26 26.71
CA ASP A 354 11.87 25.87 27.92
C ASP A 354 12.53 24.84 28.85
N LEU A 355 12.18 23.56 28.72
CA LEU A 355 12.72 22.47 29.55
C LEU A 355 13.84 21.69 28.85
N MET A 356 14.19 22.04 27.61
CA MET A 356 15.25 21.40 26.84
C MET A 356 16.61 21.37 27.55
N PRO A 357 17.09 22.45 28.20
CA PRO A 357 18.37 22.43 28.90
C PRO A 357 18.45 21.33 29.98
N LEU A 358 17.35 21.08 30.69
CA LEU A 358 17.29 20.02 31.71
C LEU A 358 17.26 18.63 31.07
N ALA A 359 16.51 18.48 29.98
CA ALA A 359 16.43 17.23 29.23
C ALA A 359 17.80 16.83 28.65
N GLU A 360 18.54 17.81 28.11
CA GLU A 360 19.90 17.62 27.59
C GLU A 360 20.89 17.28 28.71
N ALA A 361 20.84 17.98 29.86
CA ALA A 361 21.69 17.69 31.00
C ALA A 361 21.50 16.26 31.55
N ASP A 362 20.26 15.75 31.50
CA ASP A 362 19.90 14.39 31.91
C ASP A 362 20.09 13.33 30.80
N GLY A 363 20.47 13.73 29.58
CA GLY A 363 20.62 12.81 28.44
C GLY A 363 19.30 12.14 28.02
N ARG A 364 18.18 12.86 28.08
CA ARG A 364 16.85 12.31 27.79
C ARG A 364 16.66 12.01 26.31
N ALA A 365 15.96 10.91 26.04
CA ALA A 365 15.45 10.57 24.73
C ALA A 365 14.16 11.35 24.43
N LEU A 366 14.19 12.16 23.37
CA LEU A 366 13.08 13.05 23.01
C LEU A 366 12.43 12.66 21.69
N LEU A 367 11.11 12.53 21.67
CA LEU A 367 10.31 12.33 20.46
C LEU A 367 9.97 13.71 19.87
N PRO A 368 10.54 14.08 18.72
CA PRO A 368 10.28 15.38 18.12
C PRO A 368 8.90 15.37 17.46
N VAL A 369 8.08 16.37 17.75
CA VAL A 369 6.75 16.53 17.13
C VAL A 369 6.33 17.99 17.18
N ARG A 370 5.34 18.36 16.37
CA ARG A 370 4.71 19.69 16.49
C ARG A 370 4.09 19.81 17.89
N PRO A 371 4.29 20.93 18.61
CA PRO A 371 3.72 21.12 19.94
C PRO A 371 2.20 20.87 20.03
N THR A 372 1.45 21.27 19.00
CA THR A 372 0.00 21.06 18.91
C THR A 372 -0.43 19.61 18.72
N ARG A 373 0.53 18.69 18.54
CA ARG A 373 0.32 17.24 18.35
C ARG A 373 0.98 16.42 19.46
N ALA A 374 1.59 17.08 20.45
CA ALA A 374 2.38 16.41 21.46
C ALA A 374 1.54 15.56 22.41
N ALA A 375 0.32 16.02 22.73
CA ALA A 375 -0.60 15.26 23.58
C ALA A 375 -1.11 14.01 22.85
N GLU A 376 -1.46 14.14 21.58
CA GLU A 376 -1.92 13.05 20.73
C GLU A 376 -0.83 11.99 20.54
N LEU A 377 0.42 12.40 20.27
CA LEU A 377 1.54 11.46 20.17
C LEU A 377 1.84 10.76 21.50
N ALA A 378 1.77 11.50 22.62
CA ALA A 378 1.98 10.95 23.94
C ALA A 378 0.93 9.88 24.28
N GLU A 379 -0.34 10.14 23.96
CA GLU A 379 -1.43 9.18 24.13
C GLU A 379 -1.28 7.97 23.20
N LEU A 380 -0.91 8.20 21.93
CA LEU A 380 -0.73 7.13 20.93
C LEU A 380 0.34 6.11 21.38
N PHE A 381 1.45 6.59 21.94
CA PHE A 381 2.54 5.74 22.43
C PHE A 381 2.49 5.47 23.94
N GLN A 382 1.49 5.98 24.65
CA GLN A 382 1.36 5.87 26.11
C GLN A 382 2.64 6.28 26.86
N VAL A 383 3.31 7.33 26.39
CA VAL A 383 4.54 7.90 26.97
C VAL A 383 4.24 9.27 27.58
N ARG A 384 5.14 9.73 28.48
CA ARG A 384 4.98 11.05 29.11
C ARG A 384 5.46 12.17 28.21
N ARG A 385 4.89 13.35 28.41
CA ARG A 385 5.41 14.59 27.84
C ARG A 385 6.57 15.15 28.67
N LEU A 386 7.44 15.92 28.05
CA LEU A 386 8.55 16.56 28.75
C LEU A 386 8.07 17.46 29.90
N SER A 387 7.00 18.22 29.68
CA SER A 387 6.36 19.08 30.69
C SER A 387 5.79 18.32 31.90
N GLU A 388 5.45 17.05 31.75
CA GLU A 388 4.97 16.18 32.83
C GLU A 388 6.12 15.55 33.61
N ALA A 389 7.22 15.24 32.92
CA ALA A 389 8.42 14.68 33.54
C ALA A 389 9.17 15.72 34.38
N TYR A 390 9.13 16.99 33.97
CA TYR A 390 9.82 18.10 34.63
C TYR A 390 8.83 19.20 35.06
N PRO A 391 8.34 19.17 36.31
CA PRO A 391 7.48 20.24 36.83
C PRO A 391 8.15 21.63 36.80
N ALA A 392 9.47 21.69 37.08
CA ALA A 392 10.31 22.89 37.01
C ALA A 392 9.65 24.14 37.61
N ARG A 393 9.30 24.06 38.90
CA ARG A 393 8.62 25.15 39.62
C ARG A 393 9.60 26.30 39.88
N VAL A 394 9.23 27.51 39.49
CA VAL A 394 10.05 28.71 39.73
C VAL A 394 10.15 29.00 41.24
N THR A 395 11.37 29.22 41.74
CA THR A 395 11.67 29.51 43.15
C THR A 395 12.28 30.90 43.35
N SER A 396 12.88 31.49 42.30
CA SER A 396 13.38 32.87 42.30
C SER A 396 12.26 33.90 42.32
N GLN A 397 12.59 35.10 42.78
CA GLN A 397 11.72 36.28 42.69
C GLN A 397 12.18 37.16 41.53
N GLY A 398 11.23 37.74 40.80
CA GLY A 398 11.51 38.64 39.70
C GLY A 398 10.54 39.81 39.66
N ASP A 399 10.83 40.77 38.78
CA ASP A 399 10.11 42.03 38.63
C ASP A 399 9.19 42.00 37.40
N PRO A 400 7.92 42.43 37.52
CA PRO A 400 6.99 42.45 36.41
C PRO A 400 7.31 43.56 35.41
N HIS A 401 7.30 43.20 34.12
CA HIS A 401 7.53 44.10 32.99
C HIS A 401 6.40 44.01 31.96
N GLU A 402 6.04 45.14 31.35
CA GLU A 402 5.07 45.17 30.26
C GLU A 402 5.72 44.73 28.94
N VAL A 403 4.98 43.97 28.14
CA VAL A 403 5.43 43.59 26.79
C VAL A 403 5.30 44.82 25.86
N PRO A 404 6.40 45.25 25.20
CA PRO A 404 6.39 46.41 24.32
C PRO A 404 5.31 46.33 23.25
N GLU A 405 4.70 47.47 22.90
CA GLU A 405 3.62 47.54 21.90
C GLU A 405 4.04 46.96 20.55
N ALA A 406 5.26 47.27 20.08
CA ALA A 406 5.80 46.73 18.83
C ALA A 406 5.86 45.19 18.82
N VAL A 407 6.15 44.56 19.96
CA VAL A 407 6.15 43.09 20.09
C VAL A 407 4.72 42.54 20.10
N ARG A 408 3.78 43.22 20.76
CA ARG A 408 2.36 42.84 20.74
C ARG A 408 1.72 43.00 19.36
N GLU A 409 2.16 43.97 18.57
CA GLU A 409 1.77 44.10 17.16
C GLU A 409 2.31 42.92 16.32
N LEU A 410 3.54 42.48 16.58
CA LEU A 410 4.14 41.32 15.94
C LEU A 410 3.49 39.98 16.36
N LEU A 411 3.11 39.87 17.64
CA LEU A 411 2.54 38.69 18.28
C LEU A 411 1.21 39.04 18.98
N PRO A 412 0.08 39.12 18.24
CA PRO A 412 -1.21 39.52 18.81
C PRO A 412 -1.75 38.61 19.94
N GLY A 413 -1.19 37.40 20.11
CA GLY A 413 -1.52 36.44 21.17
C GLY A 413 -0.54 36.40 22.35
N ALA A 414 0.50 37.24 22.35
CA ALA A 414 1.48 37.27 23.44
C ALA A 414 0.86 37.82 24.75
N PRO A 415 1.34 37.37 25.93
CA PRO A 415 0.90 37.93 27.21
C PRO A 415 1.20 39.43 27.29
N LEU A 416 0.46 40.15 28.14
CA LEU A 416 0.65 41.61 28.31
C LEU A 416 1.86 41.98 29.15
N SER A 417 2.32 41.05 29.98
CA SER A 417 3.45 41.23 30.89
C SER A 417 4.21 39.92 31.08
N TYR A 418 5.46 40.03 31.51
CA TYR A 418 6.30 38.92 31.93
C TYR A 418 7.02 39.28 33.23
N ILE A 419 7.61 38.30 33.90
CA ILE A 419 8.41 38.48 35.11
C ILE A 419 9.88 38.31 34.71
N GLU A 420 10.66 39.38 34.86
CA GLU A 420 12.11 39.36 34.63
C GLU A 420 12.85 38.98 35.91
N HIS A 421 13.79 38.06 35.82
CA HIS A 421 14.62 37.59 36.93
C HIS A 421 16.07 37.97 36.64
N GLU A 422 16.84 38.33 37.66
CA GLU A 422 18.31 38.43 37.52
C GLU A 422 18.91 37.04 37.22
N GLU A 423 18.45 36.03 37.96
CA GLU A 423 18.71 34.60 37.73
C GLU A 423 17.37 33.85 37.91
N LEU A 424 16.93 33.12 36.88
CA LEU A 424 15.68 32.36 36.95
C LEU A 424 15.96 30.96 37.48
N LEU A 425 15.66 30.76 38.77
CA LEU A 425 15.89 29.51 39.49
C LEU A 425 14.61 28.70 39.57
N ILE A 426 14.75 27.39 39.39
CA ILE A 426 13.68 26.41 39.62
C ILE A 426 13.96 25.53 40.84
N GLU A 427 13.00 24.70 41.22
CA GLU A 427 13.17 23.68 42.24
C GLU A 427 14.32 22.74 41.85
N GLY A 428 15.31 22.59 42.75
CA GLY A 428 16.56 21.90 42.44
C GLY A 428 17.79 22.82 42.31
N GLU A 429 17.58 24.14 42.33
CA GLU A 429 18.61 25.17 42.12
C GLU A 429 19.19 25.21 40.70
N ASP A 430 18.56 24.54 39.73
CA ASP A 430 18.89 24.67 38.31
C ASP A 430 18.42 26.04 37.77
N GLU A 431 19.15 26.53 36.77
CA GLU A 431 18.89 27.80 36.08
C GLU A 431 18.28 27.56 34.69
N LEU A 432 17.31 28.41 34.32
CA LEU A 432 16.73 28.45 32.97
C LEU A 432 16.79 29.87 32.42
N ASP A 433 16.84 30.01 31.09
CA ASP A 433 16.73 31.33 30.44
C ASP A 433 15.29 31.86 30.44
N TRP A 434 14.32 30.95 30.40
CA TRP A 434 12.89 31.25 30.44
C TRP A 434 12.07 30.06 30.90
N ARG A 435 10.85 30.34 31.38
CA ARG A 435 9.85 29.35 31.75
C ARG A 435 8.46 29.93 31.49
N TYR A 436 7.61 29.20 30.76
CA TYR A 436 6.21 29.56 30.59
C TYR A 436 5.31 28.56 31.31
N VAL A 437 4.74 28.97 32.43
CA VAL A 437 3.94 28.10 33.32
C VAL A 437 2.72 28.86 33.83
N ASP A 438 1.57 28.19 33.88
CA ASP A 438 0.30 28.76 34.38
C ASP A 438 -0.07 30.12 33.75
N GLY A 439 0.24 30.30 32.45
CA GLY A 439 -0.03 31.53 31.70
C GLY A 439 0.91 32.69 32.01
N THR A 440 1.96 32.47 32.81
CA THR A 440 2.95 33.49 33.19
C THR A 440 4.30 33.16 32.56
N LEU A 441 4.89 34.15 31.89
CA LEU A 441 6.26 34.07 31.38
C LEU A 441 7.24 34.57 32.44
N HIS A 442 8.19 33.74 32.80
CA HIS A 442 9.38 34.08 33.58
C HIS A 442 10.60 34.03 32.65
N ALA A 443 11.50 35.00 32.71
CA ALA A 443 12.71 35.00 31.91
C ALA A 443 13.86 35.75 32.60
N SER A 444 15.10 35.38 32.29
CA SER A 444 16.33 36.01 32.78
C SER A 444 17.19 36.63 31.68
N THR A 445 16.85 36.36 30.40
CA THR A 445 17.57 36.86 29.23
C THR A 445 16.62 37.45 28.20
N VAL A 446 17.13 38.32 27.32
CA VAL A 446 16.34 38.91 26.21
C VAL A 446 15.87 37.82 25.25
N GLU A 447 16.74 36.86 24.96
CA GLU A 447 16.45 35.68 24.16
C GLU A 447 15.37 34.81 24.82
N GLY A 448 15.41 34.66 26.14
CA GLY A 448 14.40 33.96 26.94
C GLY A 448 13.03 34.65 26.88
N VAL A 449 12.99 35.97 27.04
CA VAL A 449 11.77 36.77 26.85
C VAL A 449 11.23 36.56 25.43
N ALA A 450 12.09 36.64 24.41
CA ALA A 450 11.69 36.47 23.03
C ALA A 450 11.12 35.07 22.73
N ALA A 451 11.80 34.03 23.19
CA ALA A 451 11.37 32.64 23.06
C ALA A 451 10.04 32.38 23.77
N GLY A 452 9.91 32.86 25.00
CA GLY A 452 8.71 32.70 25.80
C GLY A 452 7.49 33.43 25.24
N LEU A 453 7.66 34.66 24.74
CA LEU A 453 6.56 35.39 24.10
C LEU A 453 6.13 34.72 22.80
N ALA A 454 7.09 34.26 21.98
CA ALA A 454 6.80 33.54 20.75
C ALA A 454 6.09 32.21 21.02
N TRP A 455 6.53 31.47 22.05
CA TRP A 455 5.90 30.23 22.50
C TRP A 455 4.47 30.45 22.99
N ALA A 456 4.27 31.40 23.91
CA ALA A 456 2.96 31.73 24.48
C ALA A 456 1.96 32.18 23.40
N ALA A 457 2.44 32.86 22.35
CA ALA A 457 1.62 33.31 21.22
C ALA A 457 1.41 32.23 20.13
N GLY A 458 1.99 31.03 20.24
CA GLY A 458 1.88 29.97 19.22
C GLY A 458 2.70 30.24 17.95
N HIS A 459 3.70 31.12 18.01
CA HIS A 459 4.51 31.57 16.87
C HIS A 459 6.01 31.28 17.10
N TRP A 460 6.37 30.05 17.47
CA TRP A 460 7.74 29.64 17.82
C TRP A 460 8.82 30.03 16.79
N SER A 461 8.48 30.01 15.49
CA SER A 461 9.41 30.41 14.41
C SER A 461 9.85 31.87 14.48
N ARG A 462 9.07 32.75 15.14
CA ARG A 462 9.34 34.19 15.24
C ARG A 462 10.24 34.59 16.41
N ARG A 463 10.67 33.66 17.27
CA ARG A 463 11.49 33.98 18.46
C ARG A 463 12.73 34.84 18.15
N PHE A 464 13.38 34.62 17.00
CA PHE A 464 14.55 35.43 16.60
C PHE A 464 14.17 36.82 16.08
N GLU A 465 13.02 36.98 15.42
CA GLU A 465 12.47 38.29 15.03
C GLU A 465 12.11 39.09 16.28
N VAL A 466 11.51 38.43 17.27
CA VAL A 466 11.16 39.03 18.56
C VAL A 466 12.43 39.46 19.32
N ALA A 467 13.47 38.61 19.35
CA ALA A 467 14.74 38.95 20.00
C ALA A 467 15.36 40.21 19.38
N ALA A 468 15.44 40.25 18.05
CA ALA A 468 15.95 41.42 17.32
C ALA A 468 15.13 42.69 17.57
N LEU A 469 13.82 42.57 17.78
CA LEU A 469 12.94 43.69 18.09
C LEU A 469 13.07 44.14 19.56
N LEU A 470 13.29 43.21 20.49
CA LEU A 470 13.54 43.53 21.90
C LEU A 470 14.90 44.21 22.09
N GLU A 471 15.91 43.87 21.27
CA GLU A 471 17.19 44.57 21.23
C GLU A 471 17.07 46.00 20.66
N ASP A 472 16.23 46.21 19.64
CA ASP A 472 15.98 47.53 19.06
C ASP A 472 14.52 47.68 18.57
N LEU A 473 13.71 48.35 19.39
CA LEU A 473 12.29 48.61 19.16
C LEU A 473 12.01 49.50 17.93
N THR A 474 13.03 50.11 17.32
CA THR A 474 12.87 50.95 16.12
C THR A 474 12.88 50.15 14.81
N ARG A 475 13.24 48.86 14.85
CA ARG A 475 13.34 47.98 13.68
C ARG A 475 11.99 47.50 13.13
N THR A 476 10.87 47.96 13.66
CA THR A 476 9.52 47.53 13.27
C THR A 476 9.26 47.64 11.77
N GLU A 477 9.65 48.75 11.12
CA GLU A 477 9.45 48.94 9.66
C GLU A 477 10.34 48.02 8.80
N GLU A 478 11.57 47.75 9.26
CA GLU A 478 12.51 46.86 8.59
C GLU A 478 11.99 45.42 8.61
N LEU A 479 11.64 44.92 9.80
CA LEU A 479 11.09 43.59 10.01
C LEU A 479 9.75 43.43 9.28
N ALA A 480 8.87 44.44 9.32
CA ALA A 480 7.62 44.40 8.57
C ALA A 480 7.80 44.30 7.06
N ARG A 481 8.87 44.91 6.51
CA ARG A 481 9.21 44.80 5.08
C ARG A 481 9.81 43.44 4.73
N ALA A 482 10.63 42.87 5.63
CA ALA A 482 11.20 41.53 5.44
C ALA A 482 10.10 40.47 5.27
N ARG A 483 9.00 40.59 6.03
CA ARG A 483 7.82 39.71 5.95
C ARG A 483 7.06 39.72 4.62
N TRP A 484 7.44 40.56 3.64
CA TRP A 484 6.83 40.49 2.30
C TRP A 484 7.21 39.23 1.51
N PHE A 485 8.20 38.47 2.00
CA PHE A 485 8.74 37.29 1.34
C PHE A 485 8.58 36.00 2.14
N ASP A 486 7.93 36.06 3.31
CA ASP A 486 7.61 34.89 4.16
C ASP A 486 6.44 34.06 3.61
#